data_AF-A0A949ZZ65-F1
#
_entry.id   AF-A0A949ZZ65-F1
#
_cell.length_a   1.000
_cell.length_b   1.000
_cell.length_c   1.000
_cell.angle_alpha   90.00
_cell.angle_beta   90.00
_cell.angle_gamma   90.00
#
_symmetry.space_group_name_H-M   'P 1'
#
loop_
_entity.id
_entity.type
_entity.pdbx_description
1 polymer ?
#
loop_
_entity_poly.entity_id
_entity_poly.type
_entity_poly.pdbx_seq_one_letter_code
_entity_poly.pdbx_strand_id
1 'polypeptide(L)'
;MVAVGARSLRLVEALGHASAFFRDLVRHTPAALRRFDLSLAQIYAIGNLSLVIIVMSGAAVGGVLALQAYYALDRYGAAESVGLLVALSLLRELGPVLTALLYAGRAGTSLTAEIGL
;
A
#
# COMPACT_ATOMS: atom_id res chain seq x y z
N MET A 1 -34.55 -5.14 -15.40
CA MET A 1 -33.86 -6.39 -15.01
C MET A 1 -32.74 -6.79 -15.97
N VAL A 2 -32.90 -6.68 -17.30
CA VAL A 2 -31.87 -7.04 -18.30
C VAL A 2 -30.54 -6.28 -18.11
N ALA A 3 -30.58 -4.97 -17.80
CA ALA A 3 -29.37 -4.18 -17.57
C ALA A 3 -28.55 -4.63 -16.35
N VAL A 4 -29.21 -5.13 -15.30
CA VAL A 4 -28.54 -5.67 -14.10
C VAL A 4 -27.89 -7.01 -14.45
N GLY A 5 -28.59 -7.90 -15.17
CA GLY A 5 -28.02 -9.16 -15.65
C GLY A 5 -26.78 -8.97 -16.52
N ALA A 6 -26.82 -8.04 -17.48
CA ALA A 6 -25.69 -7.73 -18.35
C ALA A 6 -24.51 -7.08 -17.59
N ARG A 7 -24.75 -6.39 -16.47
CA ARG A 7 -23.68 -5.82 -15.64
C ARG A 7 -23.02 -6.89 -14.78
N SER A 8 -23.81 -7.79 -14.20
CA SER A 8 -23.30 -8.93 -13.42
C SER A 8 -22.45 -9.86 -14.27
N LEU A 9 -22.91 -10.21 -15.47
CA LEU A 9 -22.14 -11.05 -16.40
C LEU A 9 -20.80 -10.43 -16.78
N ARG A 10 -20.77 -9.13 -17.10
CA ARG A 10 -19.51 -8.41 -17.40
C ARG A 10 -18.54 -8.36 -16.23
N LEU A 11 -19.05 -8.23 -15.00
CA LEU A 11 -18.23 -8.26 -13.79
C LEU A 11 -17.57 -9.63 -13.59
N VAL A 12 -18.34 -10.70 -13.76
CA VAL A 12 -17.84 -12.08 -13.66
C VAL A 12 -16.82 -12.38 -14.76
N GLU A 13 -17.08 -11.93 -15.99
CA GLU A 13 -16.16 -12.08 -17.12
C GLU A 13 -14.85 -11.33 -16.88
N ALA A 14 -14.92 -10.07 -16.43
CA ALA A 14 -13.73 -9.28 -16.10
C ALA A 14 -12.89 -9.93 -14.98
N LEU A 15 -13.54 -10.44 -13.92
CA LEU A 15 -12.87 -11.19 -12.86
C LEU A 15 -12.27 -12.50 -13.37
N GLY A 16 -12.96 -13.19 -14.29
CA GLY A 16 -12.47 -14.40 -14.96
C GLY A 16 -11.19 -14.13 -15.74
N HIS A 17 -11.15 -13.08 -16.56
CA HIS A 17 -9.95 -12.68 -17.30
C HIS A 17 -8.81 -12.26 -16.36
N ALA A 18 -9.09 -11.44 -15.33
CA ALA A 18 -8.09 -11.01 -14.37
C ALA A 18 -7.48 -12.19 -13.60
N SER A 19 -8.30 -13.16 -13.17
CA SER A 19 -7.82 -14.35 -12.45
C SER A 19 -7.05 -15.32 -13.34
N ALA A 20 -7.42 -15.47 -14.62
CA ALA A 20 -6.64 -16.24 -15.59
C ALA A 20 -5.27 -15.59 -15.82
N PHE A 21 -5.24 -14.28 -16.09
CA PHE A 21 -4.00 -13.52 -16.25
C PHE A 21 -3.09 -13.62 -15.02
N PHE A 22 -3.66 -13.50 -13.81
CA PHE A 22 -2.89 -13.64 -12.57
C PHE A 22 -2.27 -15.03 -12.42
N ARG A 23 -2.98 -16.10 -12.78
CA ARG A 23 -2.43 -17.46 -12.75
C ARG A 23 -1.27 -17.62 -13.73
N ASP A 24 -1.38 -17.06 -14.92
CA ASP A 24 -0.32 -17.13 -15.92
C ASP A 24 0.91 -16.32 -15.50
N LEU A 25 0.70 -15.14 -14.89
CA LEU A 25 1.77 -14.33 -14.30
C LEU A 25 2.56 -15.13 -13.26
N VAL A 26 1.88 -15.73 -12.28
CA VAL A 26 2.51 -16.52 -11.21
C VAL A 26 3.31 -17.71 -11.76
N ARG A 27 2.83 -18.37 -12.82
CA ARG A 27 3.55 -19.48 -13.46
C ARG A 27 4.86 -19.04 -14.13
N HIS A 28 4.94 -17.79 -14.62
CA HIS A 28 6.11 -17.27 -15.32
C HIS A 28 7.05 -16.43 -14.41
N THR A 29 6.61 -16.04 -13.22
CA THR A 29 7.43 -15.35 -12.21
C THR A 29 8.80 -15.99 -11.92
N PRO A 30 8.94 -17.34 -11.81
CA PRO A 30 10.24 -17.97 -11.52
C PRO A 30 11.28 -17.73 -12.61
N ALA A 31 10.85 -17.61 -13.88
CA ALA A 31 11.74 -17.30 -14.99
C ALA A 31 12.15 -15.83 -15.00
N ALA A 32 11.26 -14.92 -14.58
CA ALA A 32 11.56 -13.50 -14.40
C ALA A 32 12.56 -13.26 -13.26
N LEU A 33 12.42 -13.98 -12.14
CA LEU A 33 13.35 -13.90 -11.00
C LEU A 33 14.78 -14.36 -11.33
N ARG A 34 14.97 -15.20 -12.35
CA ARG A 34 16.30 -15.57 -12.84
C ARG A 34 17.03 -14.39 -13.51
N ARG A 35 16.30 -13.36 -13.97
CA ARG A 35 16.85 -12.11 -14.50
C ARG A 35 16.89 -11.07 -13.38
N PHE A 36 17.85 -11.24 -12.47
CA PHE A 36 18.00 -10.40 -11.27
C PHE A 36 18.17 -8.92 -11.60
N ASP A 37 18.91 -8.59 -12.66
CA ASP A 37 19.19 -7.19 -13.04
C ASP A 37 17.91 -6.40 -13.35
N LEU A 38 16.98 -7.00 -14.10
CA LEU A 38 15.71 -6.37 -14.46
C LEU A 38 14.76 -6.27 -13.26
N SER A 39 14.75 -7.30 -12.39
CA SER A 39 13.96 -7.29 -11.16
C SER A 39 14.45 -6.18 -10.21
N LEU A 40 15.77 -6.01 -10.09
CA LEU A 40 16.37 -4.97 -9.25
C LEU A 40 16.08 -3.56 -9.78
N ALA A 41 16.17 -3.37 -11.10
CA ALA A 41 15.82 -2.11 -11.73
C ALA A 41 14.37 -1.72 -11.43
N GLN A 42 13.43 -2.67 -11.48
CA GLN A 42 12.04 -2.39 -11.14
C GLN A 42 11.80 -2.14 -9.66
N ILE A 43 12.44 -2.91 -8.77
CA ILE A 43 12.36 -2.64 -7.33
C ILE A 43 12.88 -1.23 -7.01
N TYR A 44 13.96 -0.79 -7.69
CA TYR A 44 14.49 0.56 -7.52
C TYR A 44 13.52 1.64 -8.03
N ALA A 45 12.99 1.49 -9.25
CA ALA A 45 12.07 2.46 -9.85
C ALA A 45 10.76 2.60 -9.05
N ILE A 46 10.17 1.46 -8.65
CA ILE A 46 8.92 1.43 -7.91
C ILE A 46 9.14 1.84 -6.45
N GLY A 47 10.21 1.33 -5.82
CA GLY A 47 10.51 1.50 -4.41
C GLY A 47 11.05 2.90 -4.06
N ASN A 48 12.10 3.37 -4.74
CA ASN A 48 12.80 4.61 -4.39
C ASN A 48 11.87 5.82 -4.44
N LEU A 49 11.07 5.93 -5.51
CA LEU A 49 10.12 7.04 -5.63
C LEU A 49 8.94 6.94 -4.65
N SER A 50 8.60 5.74 -4.14
CA SER A 50 7.52 5.58 -3.15
C SER A 50 8.00 5.84 -1.73
N LEU A 51 9.27 5.55 -1.44
CA LEU A 51 9.86 5.67 -0.12
C LEU A 51 9.83 7.11 0.40
N VAL A 52 10.11 8.09 -0.47
CA VAL A 52 10.07 9.51 -0.12
C VAL A 52 8.69 9.93 0.39
N ILE A 53 7.62 9.54 -0.31
CA ILE A 53 6.24 9.90 0.07
C ILE A 53 5.86 9.20 1.38
N ILE A 54 6.17 7.91 1.52
CA ILE A 54 5.84 7.14 2.73
C ILE A 54 6.54 7.73 3.97
N VAL A 55 7.83 8.07 3.87
CA VAL A 55 8.59 8.64 4.98
C VAL A 55 8.06 10.02 5.37
N MET A 56 7.84 10.91 4.38
CA MET A 56 7.34 12.26 4.64
C MET A 56 5.93 12.25 5.24
N SER A 57 5.02 11.46 4.67
CA SER A 57 3.67 11.32 5.21
C SER A 57 3.65 10.64 6.57
N GLY A 58 4.45 9.58 6.77
CA GLY A 58 4.56 8.87 8.03
C GLY A 58 5.09 9.75 9.16
N ALA A 59 6.11 10.57 8.88
CA ALA A 59 6.65 11.54 9.84
C ALA A 59 5.60 12.61 10.23
N ALA A 60 4.89 13.17 9.24
CA ALA A 60 3.84 14.15 9.50
C ALA A 60 2.69 13.58 10.34
N VAL A 61 2.18 12.40 9.95
CA VAL A 61 1.10 11.73 10.68
C VAL A 61 1.55 11.32 12.09
N GLY A 62 2.76 10.78 12.23
CA GLY A 62 3.33 10.40 13.52
C GLY A 62 3.48 11.58 14.47
N GLY A 63 3.96 12.73 13.98
CA GLY A 63 4.08 13.95 14.77
C GLY A 63 2.73 14.47 15.25
N VAL A 64 1.72 14.47 14.36
CA VAL A 64 0.35 14.87 14.70
C VAL A 64 -0.29 13.93 15.72
N LEU A 65 -0.05 12.62 15.63
CA LEU A 65 -0.52 11.64 16.62
C LEU A 65 0.18 11.79 17.97
N ALA A 66 1.49 12.02 17.98
CA ALA A 66 2.24 12.21 19.21
C ALA A 66 1.73 13.43 20.00
N LEU A 67 1.49 14.54 19.31
CA LEU A 67 0.96 15.75 19.93
C LEU A 67 -0.46 15.52 20.49
N GLN A 68 -1.34 14.85 19.73
CA GLN A 68 -2.70 14.54 20.20
C GLN A 68 -2.70 13.56 21.37
N ALA A 69 -1.86 12.52 21.32
CA ALA A 69 -1.72 11.53 22.38
C ALA A 69 -1.22 12.19 23.68
N TYR A 70 -0.28 13.15 23.58
CA TYR A 70 0.16 13.94 24.73
C TYR A 70 -1.00 14.66 25.40
N TYR A 71 -1.77 15.45 24.65
CA TYR A 71 -2.91 16.18 25.22
C TYR A 71 -4.01 15.27 25.79
N ALA A 72 -4.16 14.06 25.23
CA ALA A 72 -5.12 13.08 25.74
C ALA A 72 -4.66 12.49 27.08
N LEU A 73 -3.40 12.07 27.18
CA LEU A 73 -2.85 11.36 28.35
C LEU A 73 -2.45 12.30 29.49
N ASP A 74 -2.08 13.54 29.19
CA ASP A 74 -1.78 14.57 30.19
C ASP A 74 -2.97 14.82 31.14
N ARG A 75 -4.20 14.78 30.60
CA ARG A 75 -5.44 14.90 31.40
C ARG A 75 -5.64 13.78 32.41
N TYR A 76 -5.01 12.63 32.20
CA TYR A 76 -5.08 11.47 33.09
C TYR A 76 -3.80 11.29 33.92
N GLY A 77 -2.85 12.24 33.86
CA GLY A 77 -1.57 12.15 34.55
C GLY A 77 -0.62 11.08 33.99
N ALA A 78 -0.87 10.60 32.76
CA ALA A 78 -0.17 9.46 32.16
C ALA A 78 0.77 9.87 31.01
N ALA A 79 1.29 11.10 31.03
CA ALA A 79 2.10 11.67 29.94
C ALA A 79 3.35 10.84 29.59
N GLU A 80 3.92 10.08 30.53
CA GLU A 80 5.07 9.20 30.25
C GLU A 80 4.73 8.02 29.33
N SER A 81 3.45 7.62 29.27
CA SER A 81 3.00 6.50 28.43
C SER A 81 2.71 6.88 26.97
N VAL A 82 2.85 8.15 26.61
CA VAL A 82 2.61 8.68 25.25
C VAL A 82 3.48 7.97 24.21
N GLY A 83 4.78 7.81 24.49
CA GLY A 83 5.70 7.15 23.55
C GLY A 83 5.31 5.70 23.26
N LEU A 84 4.90 4.96 24.29
CA LEU A 84 4.50 3.55 24.16
C LEU A 84 3.19 3.42 23.39
N LEU A 85 2.21 4.28 23.69
CA LEU A 85 0.93 4.31 22.99
C LEU A 85 1.12 4.60 21.49
N VAL A 86 1.85 5.68 21.17
CA VAL A 86 2.09 6.09 19.78
C VAL A 86 2.85 5.02 19.00
N ALA A 87 3.89 4.43 19.60
CA ALA A 87 4.66 3.36 18.95
C ALA A 87 3.79 2.13 18.65
N LEU A 88 2.97 1.67 19.61
CA LEU A 88 2.09 0.52 19.41
C LEU A 88 1.02 0.79 18.35
N SER A 89 0.37 1.96 18.38
CA SER A 89 -0.64 2.35 17.41
C SER A 89 -0.08 2.47 15.98
N LEU A 90 1.11 3.06 15.83
CA LEU A 90 1.78 3.14 14.54
C LEU A 90 2.21 1.77 14.03
N LEU A 91 2.81 0.92 14.87
CA LEU A 91 3.31 -0.38 14.42
C LEU A 91 2.20 -1.38 14.11
N ARG A 92 1.09 -1.38 14.86
CA ARG A 92 0.01 -2.38 14.67
C ARG A 92 -1.06 -1.96 13.67
N GLU A 93 -1.39 -0.68 13.60
CA GLU A 93 -2.57 -0.23 12.88
C GLU A 93 -2.19 0.71 11.74
N LEU A 94 -1.71 1.90 12.10
CA LEU A 94 -1.60 3.00 11.15
C LEU A 94 -0.43 2.84 10.19
N GLY A 95 0.70 2.30 10.63
CA GLY A 95 1.88 2.08 9.80
C GLY A 95 1.61 1.18 8.61
N PRO A 96 1.09 -0.05 8.80
CA PRO A 96 0.73 -0.94 7.70
C PRO A 96 -0.34 -0.34 6.76
N VAL A 97 -1.39 0.27 7.32
CA VAL A 97 -2.50 0.83 6.54
C VAL A 97 -2.05 2.02 5.70
N LEU A 98 -1.34 2.98 6.30
CA LEU A 98 -0.85 4.17 5.60
C LEU A 98 0.16 3.79 4.51
N THR A 99 1.09 2.89 4.83
CA THR A 99 2.08 2.41 3.86
C THR A 99 1.40 1.72 2.68
N ALA A 100 0.42 0.84 2.94
CA ALA A 100 -0.31 0.13 1.88
C ALA A 100 -1.10 1.09 0.97
N LEU A 101 -1.78 2.08 1.55
CA LEU A 101 -2.56 3.07 0.79
C LEU A 101 -1.67 3.96 -0.07
N LEU A 102 -0.59 4.52 0.51
CA LEU A 102 0.35 5.38 -0.21
C LEU A 102 1.09 4.61 -1.30
N TYR A 103 1.50 3.37 -1.00
CA TYR A 103 2.14 2.49 -1.97
C TYR A 103 1.19 2.14 -3.11
N ALA A 104 -0.03 1.69 -2.82
CA ALA A 104 -1.01 1.37 -3.86
C ALA A 104 -1.33 2.59 -4.75
N GLY A 105 -1.45 3.78 -4.16
CA GLY A 105 -1.70 5.02 -4.89
C GLY A 105 -0.58 5.39 -5.86
N ARG A 106 0.69 5.34 -5.42
CA ARG A 106 1.82 5.77 -6.25
C ARG A 106 2.38 4.64 -7.13
N ALA A 107 2.73 3.52 -6.53
CA ALA A 107 3.30 2.38 -7.25
C ALA A 107 2.28 1.75 -8.19
N GLY A 108 1.02 1.60 -7.76
CA GLY A 108 -0.03 0.99 -8.58
C GLY A 108 -0.37 1.80 -9.83
N THR A 109 -0.46 3.12 -9.71
CA THR A 109 -0.71 4.01 -10.86
C THR A 109 0.48 4.05 -11.80
N SER A 110 1.71 4.12 -11.28
CA SER A 110 2.94 4.06 -12.08
C SER A 110 3.04 2.77 -12.89
N LEU A 111 2.77 1.61 -12.27
CA LEU A 111 2.77 0.31 -12.93
C LEU A 111 1.71 0.22 -14.03
N THR A 112 0.50 0.70 -13.75
CA THR A 112 -0.58 0.70 -14.73
C THR A 112 -0.26 1.60 -15.93
N ALA A 113 0.37 2.75 -15.68
CA ALA A 113 0.79 3.67 -16.73
C ALA A 113 1.94 3.10 -17.58
N GLU A 114 2.88 2.38 -16.98
CA GLU A 114 4.00 1.76 -17.70
C GLU A 114 3.55 0.59 -18.58
N ILE A 115 2.59 -0.23 -18.13
CA ILE A 115 2.05 -1.35 -18.92
C ILE A 115 1.07 -0.85 -20.01
N GLY A 116 0.45 0.31 -19.80
CA GLY A 116 -0.55 0.88 -20.70
C GLY A 116 0.00 1.72 -21.86
N LEU A 117 1.30 2.03 -21.86
CA LEU A 117 2.03 2.68 -22.95
C LEU A 117 2.55 1.67 -23.97
#